data_AF-X6M5W0-F1
#
_entry.id   AF-X6M5W0-F1
#
_cell.length_a   1.000
_cell.length_b   1.000
_cell.length_c   1.000
_cell.angle_alpha   90.00
_cell.angle_beta   90.00
_cell.angle_gamma   90.00
#
_symmetry.space_group_name_H-M   'P 1'
#
loop_
_entity.id
_entity.type
_entity.pdbx_description
1 polymer ?
#
loop_
_entity_poly.entity_id
_entity_poly.type
_entity_poly.pdbx_seq_one_letter_code
_entity_poly.pdbx_strand_id
1 'polypeptide(L)'
;MEKIDSIHICRWYGSFFCNLLYLNVNVSILLFEVLIKFQFINFDHIAIIAMTISILFLIIIIRKIFILIVGSDFERIKLVDDMPKPENMTEKKDVRFGISKIQNLNKSYMTSILNGEIWLFSDKGSDPYSVVQLFHCLLKVVDSSKHKIFQINTSILLEYLPTLLSNGRIPTLIIFPGGYDTGFKESLGLVGCTILQEYLKKGGNYLGLCAGGYFGCSEIMFGKGNKDMEIHEKRHLNLIDGIVGCGPVLADYNYVINAGARVIQIHIKNENKYVWTYYNGGCHFYLKQDLIGKQSYDCLASYHFTDAKKDVVEYATNHMQQCDCKHHRSPNDLCAIVGGRFGHGYFVLSGVHLEFDPLLMDVHDKHLTSVIRQLSDPFVRQQRLHVVTQILSKLGIEHFAQSEARENRNICKFFNYLYLLLLFFFFEILVSIYFKIKHNSF
;
A
#
# COMPACT_ATOMS: atom_id res chain seq x y z
N MET A 1 -13.50 -0.22 35.96
CA MET A 1 -12.20 0.49 35.98
C MET A 1 -11.43 0.06 34.75
N GLU A 2 -11.30 0.99 33.82
CA GLU A 2 -10.96 0.79 32.41
C GLU A 2 -9.53 0.27 32.20
N LYS A 3 -9.38 -0.70 31.30
CA LYS A 3 -8.08 -1.11 30.75
C LYS A 3 -7.60 0.01 29.82
N ILE A 4 -6.66 0.80 30.32
CA ILE A 4 -5.95 1.80 29.52
C ILE A 4 -5.12 1.06 28.47
N ASP A 5 -5.44 1.35 27.21
CA ASP A 5 -4.89 0.70 26.03
C ASP A 5 -3.41 1.08 25.84
N SER A 6 -2.55 0.11 25.54
CA SER A 6 -1.10 0.29 25.40
C SER A 6 -0.72 1.24 24.25
N ILE A 7 -1.65 1.47 23.31
CA ILE A 7 -1.52 2.44 22.21
C ILE A 7 -1.72 3.88 22.70
N HIS A 8 -2.61 4.10 23.67
CA HIS A 8 -2.74 5.40 24.33
C HIS A 8 -1.48 5.73 25.12
N ILE A 9 -0.89 4.73 25.77
CA ILE A 9 0.40 4.84 26.45
C ILE A 9 1.50 5.24 25.45
N CYS A 10 1.63 4.58 24.30
CA CYS A 10 2.67 4.93 23.30
C CYS A 10 2.48 6.32 22.66
N ARG A 11 1.24 6.76 22.40
CA ARG A 11 0.97 8.14 21.91
C ARG A 11 1.28 9.18 22.98
N TRP A 12 0.98 8.89 24.24
CA TRP A 12 1.33 9.74 25.37
C TRP A 12 2.85 9.79 25.56
N TYR A 13 3.55 8.65 25.56
CA TYR A 13 5.01 8.61 25.68
C TYR A 13 5.74 9.26 24.51
N GLY A 14 5.25 9.15 23.26
CA GLY A 14 5.87 9.79 22.10
C GLY A 14 5.72 11.32 22.12
N SER A 15 4.52 11.83 22.40
CA SER A 15 4.29 13.27 22.56
C SER A 15 4.98 13.81 23.83
N PHE A 16 4.98 13.04 24.92
CA PHE A 16 5.70 13.35 26.16
C PHE A 16 7.21 13.37 25.95
N PHE A 17 7.80 12.42 25.21
CA PHE A 17 9.24 12.41 24.88
C PHE A 17 9.62 13.54 23.93
N CYS A 18 8.80 13.84 22.91
CA CYS A 18 9.05 14.99 22.03
C CYS A 18 8.97 16.31 22.81
N ASN A 19 8.00 16.45 23.72
CA ASN A 19 7.89 17.61 24.60
C ASN A 19 9.01 17.63 25.65
N LEU A 20 9.48 16.49 26.17
CA LEU A 20 10.62 16.41 27.09
C LEU A 20 11.95 16.73 26.40
N LEU A 21 12.13 16.32 25.14
CA LEU A 21 13.29 16.65 24.32
C LEU A 21 13.27 18.14 23.95
N TYR A 22 12.10 18.69 23.60
CA TYR A 22 11.94 20.12 23.31
C TYR A 22 12.10 20.99 24.57
N LEU A 23 11.58 20.55 25.73
CA LEU A 23 11.84 21.20 27.03
C LEU A 23 13.32 21.08 27.41
N ASN A 24 13.96 19.91 27.25
CA ASN A 24 15.38 19.75 27.62
C ASN A 24 16.30 20.60 26.75
N VAL A 25 16.01 20.74 25.45
CA VAL A 25 16.81 21.61 24.56
C VAL A 25 16.66 23.08 24.98
N ASN A 26 15.43 23.54 25.25
CA ASN A 26 15.21 24.93 25.66
C ASN A 26 15.71 25.22 27.09
N VAL A 27 15.58 24.28 28.03
CA VAL A 27 16.13 24.39 29.39
C VAL A 27 17.65 24.34 29.37
N SER A 28 18.26 23.53 28.50
CA SER A 28 19.72 23.49 28.34
C SER A 28 20.25 24.76 27.70
N ILE A 29 19.55 25.34 26.73
CA ILE A 29 19.89 26.64 26.12
C ILE A 29 19.73 27.76 27.15
N LEU A 30 18.65 27.76 27.94
CA LEU A 30 18.41 28.76 28.99
C LEU A 30 19.44 28.64 30.12
N LEU A 31 19.82 27.42 30.54
CA LEU A 31 20.91 27.20 31.49
C LEU A 31 22.24 27.69 30.91
N PHE A 32 22.51 27.44 29.62
CA PHE A 32 23.74 27.86 28.96
C PHE A 32 23.81 29.40 28.83
N GLU A 33 22.71 30.08 28.52
CA GLU A 33 22.63 31.54 28.50
C GLU A 33 22.77 32.16 29.90
N VAL A 34 22.18 31.55 30.93
CA VAL A 34 22.34 31.98 32.33
C VAL A 34 23.78 31.76 32.81
N LEU A 35 24.41 30.64 32.46
CA LEU A 35 25.80 30.33 32.83
C LEU A 35 26.81 31.25 32.12
N ILE A 36 26.55 31.66 30.87
CA ILE A 36 27.38 32.64 30.14
C ILE A 36 27.24 34.04 30.75
N LYS A 37 26.04 34.43 31.20
CA LYS A 37 25.79 35.76 31.79
C LYS A 37 26.46 35.99 33.14
N PHE A 38 26.83 34.94 33.88
CA PHE A 38 27.29 35.06 35.27
C PHE A 38 28.81 34.98 35.50
N GLN A 39 29.65 34.94 34.45
CA GLN A 39 31.13 35.06 34.54
C GLN A 39 31.79 34.44 35.80
N PHE A 40 31.48 33.19 36.13
CA PHE A 40 32.24 32.45 37.14
C PHE A 40 33.20 31.49 36.45
N ILE A 41 34.50 31.70 36.61
CA ILE A 41 35.55 30.78 36.14
C ILE A 41 35.97 29.90 37.33
N ASN A 42 35.66 28.60 37.30
CA ASN A 42 36.31 27.56 38.12
C ASN A 42 36.04 26.12 37.64
N PHE A 43 36.85 25.16 38.10
CA PHE A 43 37.01 23.77 37.61
C PHE A 43 35.74 22.90 37.43
N ASP A 44 34.58 23.29 37.96
CA ASP A 44 33.29 22.60 37.75
C ASP A 44 32.78 22.69 36.30
N HIS A 45 33.31 23.64 35.52
CA HIS A 45 33.00 23.76 34.09
C HIS A 45 33.47 22.56 33.27
N ILE A 46 34.55 21.88 33.66
CA ILE A 46 35.03 20.71 32.90
C ILE A 46 34.05 19.55 33.03
N ALA A 47 33.46 19.34 34.22
CA ALA A 47 32.46 18.31 34.43
C ALA A 47 31.15 18.61 33.69
N ILE A 48 30.70 19.87 33.73
CA ILE A 48 29.49 20.29 33.00
C ILE A 48 29.71 20.25 31.49
N ILE A 49 30.88 20.67 30.99
CA ILE A 49 31.26 20.57 29.58
C ILE A 49 31.36 19.10 29.17
N ALA A 50 31.99 18.23 29.96
CA ALA A 50 32.07 16.80 29.67
C ALA A 50 30.69 16.12 29.67
N MET A 51 29.81 16.50 30.59
CA MET A 51 28.43 16.00 30.65
C MET A 51 27.61 16.49 29.44
N THR A 52 27.77 17.76 29.07
CA THR A 52 27.12 18.35 27.89
C THR A 52 27.62 17.72 26.60
N ILE A 53 28.94 17.49 26.48
CA ILE A 53 29.55 16.78 25.35
C ILE A 53 29.05 15.33 25.29
N SER A 54 28.95 14.65 26.43
CA SER A 54 28.46 13.26 26.49
C SER A 54 26.98 13.15 26.08
N ILE A 55 26.14 14.11 26.50
CA ILE A 55 24.73 14.20 26.08
C ILE A 55 24.64 14.52 24.58
N LEU A 56 25.45 15.45 24.07
CA LEU A 56 25.53 15.74 22.63
C LEU A 56 25.98 14.52 21.82
N PHE A 57 26.97 13.77 22.31
CA PHE A 57 27.46 12.56 21.66
C PHE A 57 26.39 11.46 21.65
N LEU A 58 25.64 11.31 22.75
CA LEU A 58 24.52 10.39 22.84
C LEU A 58 23.38 10.78 21.89
N ILE A 59 23.06 12.07 21.77
CA ILE A 59 22.09 12.59 20.80
C ILE A 59 22.55 12.33 19.36
N ILE A 60 23.85 12.49 19.06
CA ILE A 60 24.41 12.21 17.74
C ILE A 60 24.37 10.70 17.42
N ILE A 61 24.65 9.83 18.40
CA ILE A 61 24.54 8.38 18.24
C ILE A 61 23.08 7.96 18.04
N ILE A 62 22.15 8.45 18.87
CA ILE A 62 20.72 8.20 18.71
C ILE A 62 20.23 8.71 17.35
N ARG A 63 20.69 9.88 16.90
CA ARG A 63 20.38 10.42 15.57
C ARG A 63 20.99 9.59 14.44
N LYS A 64 22.23 9.10 14.56
CA LYS A 64 22.85 8.21 13.56
C LYS A 64 22.19 6.83 13.51
N ILE A 65 21.79 6.29 14.65
CA ILE A 65 21.07 5.02 14.74
C ILE A 65 19.64 5.19 14.23
N PHE A 66 18.97 6.30 14.54
CA PHE A 66 17.69 6.66 13.95
C PHE A 66 17.83 6.83 12.43
N ILE A 67 18.90 7.47 11.92
CA ILE A 67 19.19 7.54 10.48
C ILE A 67 19.58 6.17 9.90
N LEU A 68 20.15 5.24 10.65
CA LEU A 68 20.45 3.89 10.12
C LEU A 68 19.18 3.02 10.07
N ILE A 69 18.30 3.13 11.06
CA ILE A 69 17.03 2.42 11.14
C ILE A 69 16.03 3.05 10.16
N VAL A 70 15.79 4.35 10.29
CA VAL A 70 14.85 5.12 9.48
C VAL A 70 15.44 5.48 8.12
N GLY A 71 16.74 5.73 7.96
CA GLY A 71 17.36 6.05 6.66
C GLY A 71 17.44 4.87 5.69
N SER A 72 17.36 3.62 6.16
CA SER A 72 17.12 2.47 5.27
C SER A 72 15.72 2.50 4.62
N ASP A 73 14.76 3.18 5.28
CA ASP A 73 13.43 3.49 4.75
C ASP A 73 13.36 4.91 4.13
N PHE A 74 14.19 5.86 4.57
CA PHE A 74 14.20 7.24 4.07
C PHE A 74 15.01 7.41 2.80
N GLU A 75 16.00 6.55 2.50
CA GLU A 75 16.55 6.45 1.13
C GLU A 75 15.53 5.85 0.15
N ARG A 76 14.52 5.10 0.62
CA ARG A 76 13.36 4.71 -0.20
C ARG A 76 12.35 5.86 -0.34
N ILE A 77 12.20 6.72 0.67
CA ILE A 77 11.27 7.87 0.65
C ILE A 77 11.86 9.09 -0.09
N LYS A 78 13.19 9.29 -0.10
CA LYS A 78 13.84 10.36 -0.87
C LYS A 78 13.68 10.25 -2.38
N LEU A 79 13.35 9.06 -2.90
CA LEU A 79 12.95 8.89 -4.30
C LEU A 79 11.57 9.49 -4.61
N VAL A 80 10.75 9.75 -3.58
CA VAL A 80 9.38 10.28 -3.68
C VAL A 80 9.35 11.80 -3.46
N ASP A 81 10.17 12.34 -2.54
CA ASP A 81 10.20 13.78 -2.23
C ASP A 81 10.90 14.65 -3.30
N ASP A 82 11.74 14.08 -4.17
CA ASP A 82 12.37 14.80 -5.28
C ASP A 82 11.48 14.88 -6.54
N MET A 83 10.21 14.44 -6.48
CA MET A 83 9.26 14.62 -7.58
C MET A 83 8.70 16.05 -7.58
N PRO A 84 8.78 16.78 -8.73
CA PRO A 84 8.20 18.11 -8.81
C PRO A 84 6.68 18.02 -8.58
N LYS A 85 6.14 18.99 -7.81
CA LYS A 85 4.70 19.14 -7.61
C LYS A 85 3.99 19.21 -8.97
N PRO A 86 2.74 18.70 -9.10
CA PRO A 86 2.03 18.59 -10.39
C PRO A 86 1.94 19.91 -11.16
N GLU A 87 1.97 21.02 -10.43
CA GLU A 87 1.88 22.40 -10.91
C GLU A 87 3.13 22.87 -11.68
N ASN A 88 4.27 22.17 -11.55
CA ASN A 88 5.57 22.56 -12.10
C ASN A 88 6.12 21.59 -13.18
N MET A 89 5.35 20.58 -13.61
CA MET A 89 5.80 19.66 -14.65
C MET A 89 5.72 20.32 -16.04
N THR A 90 6.84 20.81 -16.55
CA THR A 90 6.98 21.15 -17.97
C THR A 90 7.49 19.94 -18.74
N GLU A 91 6.74 19.55 -19.77
CA GLU A 91 7.02 18.35 -20.58
C GLU A 91 8.46 18.33 -21.13
N LYS A 92 9.05 17.12 -21.10
CA LYS A 92 10.30 16.65 -21.75
C LYS A 92 11.62 16.64 -20.96
N LYS A 93 11.82 17.41 -19.89
CA LYS A 93 13.14 17.43 -19.19
C LYS A 93 13.22 16.50 -17.97
N ASP A 94 12.22 16.49 -17.10
CA ASP A 94 12.32 15.77 -15.82
C ASP A 94 12.09 14.25 -15.95
N VAL A 95 11.37 13.83 -16.99
CA VAL A 95 11.21 12.41 -17.37
C VAL A 95 12.57 11.78 -17.76
N ARG A 96 13.53 12.56 -18.30
CA ARG A 96 14.86 12.03 -18.67
C ARG A 96 15.75 11.72 -17.47
N PHE A 97 15.53 12.35 -16.32
CA PHE A 97 16.38 12.19 -15.14
C PHE A 97 16.14 10.84 -14.43
N GLY A 98 14.89 10.35 -14.44
CA GLY A 98 14.56 8.98 -14.01
C GLY A 98 15.01 7.91 -15.01
N ILE A 99 14.96 8.21 -16.32
CA ILE A 99 15.34 7.29 -17.40
C ILE A 99 16.85 6.98 -17.39
N SER A 100 17.73 7.95 -17.07
CA SER A 100 19.18 7.73 -17.08
C SER A 100 19.66 6.79 -15.96
N LYS A 101 18.95 6.73 -14.83
CA LYS A 101 19.24 5.79 -13.73
C LYS A 101 18.79 4.36 -14.06
N ILE A 102 17.73 4.21 -14.85
CA ILE A 102 17.21 2.91 -15.31
C ILE A 102 18.01 2.37 -16.50
N GLN A 103 18.43 3.23 -17.43
CA GLN A 103 19.29 2.84 -18.55
C GLN A 103 20.70 2.41 -18.12
N ASN A 104 21.17 2.86 -16.93
CA ASN A 104 22.44 2.45 -16.34
C ASN A 104 22.36 1.20 -15.44
N LEU A 105 21.20 0.55 -15.33
CA LEU A 105 21.13 -0.80 -14.77
C LEU A 105 21.76 -1.75 -15.80
N ASN A 106 23.02 -2.09 -15.54
CA ASN A 106 23.84 -3.01 -16.32
C ASN A 106 23.02 -4.14 -16.94
N LYS A 107 23.21 -4.39 -18.24
CA LYS A 107 22.73 -5.57 -18.98
C LYS A 107 23.05 -6.89 -18.26
N SER A 108 24.08 -6.88 -17.41
CA SER A 108 24.52 -7.94 -16.49
C SER A 108 23.59 -8.16 -15.27
N TYR A 109 22.98 -7.11 -14.71
CA TYR A 109 22.05 -7.20 -13.57
C TYR A 109 20.70 -7.80 -13.96
N MET A 110 20.24 -7.56 -15.19
CA MET A 110 19.03 -8.19 -15.74
C MET A 110 19.25 -9.66 -16.14
N THR A 111 20.51 -10.10 -16.33
CA THR A 111 20.82 -11.50 -16.62
C THR A 111 20.86 -12.41 -15.39
N SER A 112 20.90 -11.89 -14.16
CA SER A 112 20.95 -12.69 -12.92
C SER A 112 19.60 -12.87 -12.21
N ILE A 113 18.48 -12.52 -12.86
CA ILE A 113 17.14 -12.56 -12.26
C ILE A 113 16.69 -13.99 -11.93
N LEU A 114 16.43 -14.22 -10.64
CA LEU A 114 15.90 -15.44 -10.03
C LEU A 114 14.35 -15.46 -10.06
N ASN A 115 13.75 -16.65 -9.93
CA ASN A 115 12.33 -16.81 -9.62
C ASN A 115 11.92 -15.91 -8.43
N GLY A 116 10.80 -15.19 -8.53
CA GLY A 116 10.25 -14.38 -7.44
C GLY A 116 9.94 -12.91 -7.76
N GLU A 117 10.05 -12.46 -9.01
CA GLU A 117 9.73 -11.06 -9.34
C GLU A 117 8.22 -10.75 -9.32
N ILE A 118 7.86 -9.62 -8.74
CA ILE A 118 6.53 -9.02 -8.78
C ILE A 118 6.63 -7.72 -9.57
N TRP A 119 5.91 -7.63 -10.68
CA TRP A 119 5.90 -6.45 -11.55
C TRP A 119 4.62 -5.65 -11.31
N LEU A 120 4.76 -4.42 -10.86
CA LEU A 120 3.68 -3.46 -10.64
C LEU A 120 3.62 -2.51 -11.84
N PHE A 121 2.55 -2.58 -12.62
CA PHE A 121 2.36 -1.67 -13.74
C PHE A 121 2.10 -0.24 -13.24
N SER A 122 2.89 0.72 -13.73
CA SER A 122 2.93 2.12 -13.29
C SER A 122 3.17 3.03 -14.50
N ASP A 123 2.19 3.07 -15.39
CA ASP A 123 2.18 3.90 -16.61
C ASP A 123 0.74 4.29 -16.97
N LYS A 124 0.52 4.88 -18.15
CA LYS A 124 -0.78 5.32 -18.66
C LYS A 124 -1.90 4.30 -18.37
N GLY A 125 -2.95 4.81 -17.74
CA GLY A 125 -4.08 4.04 -17.21
C GLY A 125 -3.99 3.80 -15.70
N SER A 126 -2.80 3.83 -15.11
CA SER A 126 -2.62 3.69 -13.66
C SER A 126 -2.89 5.02 -12.96
N ASP A 127 -3.66 4.99 -11.88
CA ASP A 127 -3.75 6.13 -10.97
C ASP A 127 -2.51 6.12 -10.03
N PRO A 128 -1.69 7.18 -10.01
CA PRO A 128 -0.50 7.24 -9.16
C PRO A 128 -0.80 7.00 -7.69
N TYR A 129 -1.96 7.46 -7.21
CA TYR A 129 -2.36 7.28 -5.83
C TYR A 129 -2.63 5.80 -5.50
N SER A 130 -3.33 5.10 -6.39
CA SER A 130 -3.54 3.64 -6.32
C SER A 130 -2.22 2.85 -6.40
N VAL A 131 -1.26 3.28 -7.22
CA VAL A 131 0.09 2.66 -7.28
C VAL A 131 0.80 2.76 -5.92
N VAL A 132 0.78 3.94 -5.29
CA VAL A 132 1.39 4.15 -3.97
C VAL A 132 0.73 3.28 -2.90
N GLN A 133 -0.61 3.24 -2.87
CA GLN A 133 -1.37 2.40 -1.94
C GLN A 133 -1.02 0.92 -2.10
N LEU A 134 -1.01 0.44 -3.34
CA LEU A 134 -0.68 -0.95 -3.65
C LEU A 134 0.77 -1.29 -3.29
N PHE A 135 1.73 -0.44 -3.66
CA PHE A 135 3.14 -0.66 -3.33
C PHE A 135 3.36 -0.74 -1.83
N HIS A 136 2.76 0.18 -1.07
CA HIS A 136 2.80 0.17 0.40
C HIS A 136 2.16 -1.08 1.01
N CYS A 137 1.03 -1.53 0.46
CA CYS A 137 0.40 -2.78 0.88
C CYS A 137 1.33 -3.98 0.66
N LEU A 138 1.92 -4.09 -0.54
CA LEU A 138 2.83 -5.18 -0.89
C LEU A 138 4.07 -5.20 0.02
N LEU A 139 4.67 -4.05 0.33
CA LEU A 139 5.82 -3.97 1.25
C LEU A 139 5.51 -4.53 2.65
N LYS A 140 4.25 -4.46 3.09
CA LYS A 140 3.83 -4.96 4.41
C LYS A 140 3.61 -6.47 4.44
N VAL A 141 3.20 -7.05 3.32
CA VAL A 141 2.73 -8.45 3.29
C VAL A 141 3.71 -9.39 2.61
N VAL A 142 4.40 -8.94 1.56
CA VAL A 142 5.29 -9.79 0.75
C VAL A 142 6.60 -10.07 1.48
N ASP A 143 7.04 -11.34 1.47
CA ASP A 143 8.36 -11.70 1.98
C ASP A 143 9.46 -11.19 1.03
N SER A 144 10.06 -10.06 1.39
CA SER A 144 11.12 -9.42 0.60
C SER A 144 12.42 -10.22 0.45
N SER A 145 12.57 -11.32 1.21
CA SER A 145 13.68 -12.28 1.03
C SER A 145 13.45 -13.24 -0.14
N LYS A 146 12.18 -13.43 -0.53
CA LYS A 146 11.75 -14.33 -1.62
C LYS A 146 11.36 -13.57 -2.87
N HIS A 147 10.72 -12.43 -2.70
CA HIS A 147 10.18 -11.66 -3.81
C HIS A 147 10.77 -10.26 -3.87
N LYS A 148 10.95 -9.76 -5.11
CA LYS A 148 11.34 -8.38 -5.39
C LYS A 148 10.25 -7.70 -6.19
N ILE A 149 9.88 -6.49 -5.77
CA ILE A 149 8.81 -5.70 -6.39
C ILE A 149 9.46 -4.66 -7.29
N PHE A 150 9.07 -4.65 -8.56
CA PHE A 150 9.53 -3.69 -9.56
C PHE A 150 8.35 -2.94 -10.14
N GLN A 151 8.44 -1.60 -10.16
CA GLN A 151 7.51 -0.81 -10.98
C GLN A 151 7.97 -0.87 -12.43
N ILE A 152 7.04 -1.16 -13.33
CA ILE A 152 7.29 -1.27 -14.77
C ILE A 152 6.34 -0.37 -15.55
N ASN A 153 6.75 0.01 -16.75
CA ASN A 153 5.93 0.77 -17.68
C ASN A 153 5.63 -0.03 -18.95
N THR A 154 4.90 0.58 -19.88
CA THR A 154 4.51 -0.03 -21.15
C THR A 154 5.72 -0.52 -21.95
N SER A 155 6.77 0.29 -22.07
CA SER A 155 7.99 -0.09 -22.81
C SER A 155 8.67 -1.30 -22.19
N ILE A 156 8.81 -1.36 -20.86
CA ILE A 156 9.40 -2.51 -20.18
C ILE A 156 8.58 -3.78 -20.46
N LEU A 157 7.25 -3.69 -20.35
CA LEU A 157 6.35 -4.81 -20.62
C LEU A 157 6.47 -5.29 -22.07
N LEU A 158 6.40 -4.40 -23.05
CA LEU A 158 6.41 -4.75 -24.47
C LEU A 158 7.77 -5.26 -24.95
N GLU A 159 8.87 -4.67 -24.49
CA GLU A 159 10.21 -4.95 -25.01
C GLU A 159 10.90 -6.10 -24.25
N TYR A 160 10.73 -6.19 -22.94
CA TYR A 160 11.50 -7.12 -22.11
C TYR A 160 10.74 -8.40 -21.77
N LEU A 161 9.43 -8.33 -21.52
CA LEU A 161 8.66 -9.53 -21.16
C LEU A 161 8.77 -10.64 -22.21
N PRO A 162 8.66 -10.39 -23.54
CA PRO A 162 8.81 -11.45 -24.54
C PRO A 162 10.18 -12.12 -24.50
N THR A 163 11.24 -11.34 -24.25
CA THR A 163 12.62 -11.84 -24.13
C THR A 163 12.78 -12.73 -22.90
N LEU A 164 12.22 -12.32 -21.75
CA LEU A 164 12.23 -13.13 -20.53
C LEU A 164 11.49 -14.45 -20.75
N LEU A 165 10.29 -14.39 -21.31
CA LEU A 165 9.45 -15.56 -21.60
C LEU A 165 10.14 -16.54 -22.56
N SER A 166 10.93 -16.05 -23.52
CA SER A 166 11.67 -16.89 -24.47
C SER A 166 12.83 -17.63 -23.81
N ASN A 167 13.41 -17.04 -22.76
CA ASN A 167 14.49 -17.62 -21.96
C ASN A 167 13.99 -18.49 -20.80
N GLY A 168 12.68 -18.80 -20.75
CA GLY A 168 12.08 -19.57 -19.66
C GLY A 168 12.00 -18.83 -18.33
N ARG A 169 12.18 -17.51 -18.33
CA ARG A 169 12.09 -16.67 -17.13
C ARG A 169 10.73 -15.97 -17.10
N ILE A 170 10.01 -16.16 -16.01
CA ILE A 170 8.62 -15.71 -15.91
C ILE A 170 8.48 -14.95 -14.59
N PRO A 171 8.16 -13.64 -14.62
CA PRO A 171 7.79 -12.92 -13.41
C PRO A 171 6.66 -13.63 -12.68
N THR A 172 6.76 -13.80 -11.37
CA THR A 172 5.77 -14.57 -10.60
C THR A 172 4.40 -13.94 -10.65
N LEU A 173 4.32 -12.60 -10.63
CA LEU A 173 3.07 -11.86 -10.65
C LEU A 173 3.23 -10.53 -11.38
N ILE A 174 2.32 -10.21 -12.30
CA ILE A 174 2.12 -8.86 -12.84
C ILE A 174 0.82 -8.28 -12.26
N ILE A 175 0.88 -7.07 -11.70
CA ILE A 175 -0.24 -6.39 -11.06
C ILE A 175 -0.60 -5.12 -11.81
N PHE A 176 -1.88 -4.96 -12.14
CA PHE A 176 -2.48 -3.75 -12.69
C PHE A 176 -3.32 -3.05 -11.61
N PRO A 177 -2.95 -1.83 -11.20
CA PRO A 177 -3.61 -1.11 -10.11
C PRO A 177 -4.95 -0.49 -10.56
N GLY A 178 -5.60 0.21 -9.62
CA GLY A 178 -6.68 1.14 -9.93
C GLY A 178 -6.23 2.28 -10.85
N GLY A 179 -7.20 2.96 -11.47
CA GLY A 179 -6.99 4.01 -12.45
C GLY A 179 -8.11 4.09 -13.47
N TYR A 180 -7.78 4.17 -14.76
CA TYR A 180 -8.74 4.21 -15.86
C TYR A 180 -8.35 3.22 -16.96
N ASP A 181 -9.26 2.28 -17.25
CA ASP A 181 -9.00 1.14 -18.13
C ASP A 181 -8.68 1.55 -19.58
N THR A 182 -9.25 2.63 -20.10
CA THR A 182 -8.96 3.12 -21.45
C THR A 182 -7.48 3.47 -21.62
N GLY A 183 -6.81 3.92 -20.55
CA GLY A 183 -5.37 4.17 -20.57
C GLY A 183 -4.55 2.88 -20.75
N PHE A 184 -4.95 1.78 -20.11
CA PHE A 184 -4.32 0.46 -20.30
C PHE A 184 -4.58 -0.08 -21.71
N LYS A 185 -5.81 0.05 -22.19
CA LYS A 185 -6.20 -0.32 -23.57
C LYS A 185 -5.34 0.42 -24.60
N GLU A 186 -5.19 1.73 -24.45
CA GLU A 186 -4.43 2.58 -25.38
C GLU A 186 -2.93 2.32 -25.32
N SER A 187 -2.37 2.12 -24.12
CA SER A 187 -0.93 1.93 -23.95
C SER A 187 -0.47 0.55 -24.42
N LEU A 188 -1.20 -0.51 -24.09
CA LEU A 188 -0.81 -1.88 -24.41
C LEU A 188 -1.37 -2.38 -25.75
N GLY A 189 -2.58 -1.95 -26.11
CA GLY A 189 -3.26 -2.41 -27.32
C GLY A 189 -3.36 -3.93 -27.44
N LEU A 190 -3.61 -4.41 -28.66
CA LEU A 190 -3.67 -5.85 -28.94
C LEU A 190 -2.32 -6.54 -28.69
N VAL A 191 -1.21 -5.88 -29.02
CA VAL A 191 0.14 -6.46 -28.90
C VAL A 191 0.47 -6.76 -27.45
N GLY A 192 0.31 -5.79 -26.55
CA GLY A 192 0.57 -5.97 -25.12
C GLY A 192 -0.39 -6.99 -24.48
N CYS A 193 -1.66 -6.99 -24.87
CA CYS A 193 -2.61 -8.02 -24.42
C CYS A 193 -2.19 -9.42 -24.87
N THR A 194 -1.68 -9.58 -26.09
CA THR A 194 -1.18 -10.87 -26.60
C THR A 194 0.04 -11.33 -25.81
N ILE A 195 0.97 -10.41 -25.49
CA ILE A 195 2.13 -10.71 -24.65
C ILE A 195 1.69 -11.15 -23.24
N LEU A 196 0.71 -10.48 -22.64
CA LEU A 196 0.16 -10.84 -21.33
C LEU A 196 -0.53 -12.21 -21.35
N GLN A 197 -1.26 -12.54 -22.41
CA GLN A 197 -1.85 -13.87 -22.60
C GLN A 197 -0.77 -14.95 -22.69
N GLU A 198 0.30 -14.72 -23.45
CA GLU A 198 1.44 -15.65 -23.51
C GLU A 198 2.17 -15.78 -22.17
N TYR A 199 2.31 -14.68 -21.43
CA TYR A 199 2.85 -14.67 -20.07
C TYR A 199 2.03 -15.59 -19.14
N LEU A 200 0.70 -15.43 -19.13
CA LEU A 200 -0.19 -16.28 -18.34
C LEU A 200 -0.15 -17.74 -18.81
N LYS A 201 -0.17 -17.99 -20.13
CA LYS A 201 -0.07 -19.35 -20.68
C LYS A 201 1.18 -20.07 -20.20
N LYS A 202 2.30 -19.37 -20.08
CA LYS A 202 3.57 -19.92 -19.61
C LYS A 202 3.66 -20.11 -18.09
N GLY A 203 2.68 -19.65 -17.31
CA GLY A 203 2.62 -19.85 -15.85
C GLY A 203 2.77 -18.58 -15.02
N GLY A 204 2.83 -17.41 -15.66
CA GLY A 204 2.77 -16.13 -14.97
C GLY A 204 1.40 -15.88 -14.33
N ASN A 205 1.32 -15.07 -13.28
CA ASN A 205 0.07 -14.74 -12.60
C ASN A 205 -0.33 -13.27 -12.79
N TYR A 206 -1.63 -13.00 -12.75
CA TYR A 206 -2.19 -11.66 -12.97
C TYR A 206 -3.07 -11.21 -11.79
N LEU A 207 -2.87 -9.99 -11.32
CA LEU A 207 -3.79 -9.33 -10.39
C LEU A 207 -4.27 -8.00 -10.97
N GLY A 208 -5.58 -7.86 -11.18
CA GLY A 208 -6.19 -6.61 -11.61
C GLY A 208 -7.06 -6.02 -10.51
N LEU A 209 -6.82 -4.76 -10.14
CA LEU A 209 -7.58 -4.04 -9.11
C LEU A 209 -8.33 -2.87 -9.74
N CYS A 210 -9.63 -2.77 -9.47
CA CYS A 210 -10.52 -1.76 -10.05
C CYS A 210 -10.34 -1.68 -11.59
N ALA A 211 -9.77 -0.61 -12.14
CA ALA A 211 -9.44 -0.49 -13.57
C ALA A 211 -8.62 -1.66 -14.13
N GLY A 212 -7.67 -2.20 -13.36
CA GLY A 212 -6.96 -3.42 -13.75
C GLY A 212 -7.88 -4.64 -13.81
N GLY A 213 -8.89 -4.71 -12.94
CA GLY A 213 -9.93 -5.74 -12.97
C GLY A 213 -10.79 -5.64 -14.23
N TYR A 214 -11.22 -4.42 -14.61
CA TYR A 214 -11.91 -4.17 -15.87
C TYR A 214 -11.06 -4.57 -17.08
N PHE A 215 -9.78 -4.22 -17.09
CA PHE A 215 -8.87 -4.51 -18.20
C PHE A 215 -8.71 -6.01 -18.49
N GLY A 216 -8.77 -6.85 -17.45
CA GLY A 216 -8.74 -8.31 -17.57
C GLY A 216 -10.01 -8.95 -18.15
N CYS A 217 -11.11 -8.20 -18.29
CA CYS A 217 -12.38 -8.74 -18.77
C CYS A 217 -12.39 -8.97 -20.29
N SER A 218 -13.45 -9.62 -20.79
CA SER A 218 -13.73 -9.71 -22.24
C SER A 218 -14.38 -8.42 -22.77
N GLU A 219 -15.11 -7.75 -21.89
CA GLU A 219 -15.89 -6.55 -22.16
C GLU A 219 -16.05 -5.76 -20.88
N ILE A 220 -16.16 -4.44 -21.03
CA ILE A 220 -16.47 -3.56 -19.91
C ILE A 220 -17.75 -2.79 -20.22
N MET A 221 -18.53 -2.54 -19.17
CA MET A 221 -19.67 -1.65 -19.18
C MET A 221 -19.54 -0.70 -18.00
N PHE A 222 -19.07 0.51 -18.26
CA PHE A 222 -18.77 1.51 -17.25
C PHE A 222 -19.66 2.73 -17.44
N GLY A 223 -20.21 3.27 -16.34
CA GLY A 223 -20.91 4.56 -16.35
C GLY A 223 -22.15 4.58 -17.25
N LYS A 224 -22.85 3.45 -17.39
CA LYS A 224 -24.02 3.32 -18.28
C LYS A 224 -25.05 4.42 -18.00
N GLY A 225 -25.51 5.10 -19.05
CA GLY A 225 -26.46 6.21 -18.94
C GLY A 225 -25.83 7.56 -18.62
N ASN A 226 -24.52 7.61 -18.35
CA ASN A 226 -23.77 8.85 -18.21
C ASN A 226 -23.02 9.17 -19.52
N LYS A 227 -23.54 10.13 -20.29
CA LYS A 227 -23.03 10.46 -21.64
C LYS A 227 -21.54 10.80 -21.69
N ASP A 228 -20.96 11.30 -20.60
CA ASP A 228 -19.57 11.76 -20.57
C ASP A 228 -18.58 10.65 -20.16
N MET A 229 -19.08 9.53 -19.62
CA MET A 229 -18.25 8.45 -19.06
C MET A 229 -18.70 7.04 -19.50
N GLU A 230 -19.76 6.93 -20.31
CA GLU A 230 -20.28 5.65 -20.75
C GLU A 230 -19.28 4.94 -21.66
N ILE A 231 -18.81 3.78 -21.20
CA ILE A 231 -17.93 2.90 -21.98
C ILE A 231 -18.61 1.54 -22.05
N HIS A 232 -18.88 1.08 -23.28
CA HIS A 232 -19.37 -0.26 -23.53
C HIS A 232 -18.56 -0.86 -24.68
N GLU A 233 -17.51 -1.59 -24.33
CA GLU A 233 -16.49 -1.98 -25.29
C GLU A 233 -15.80 -3.30 -24.93
N LYS A 234 -15.36 -4.02 -25.96
CA LYS A 234 -14.54 -5.23 -25.83
C LYS A 234 -13.12 -4.91 -25.35
N ARG A 235 -12.51 -5.88 -24.66
CA ARG A 235 -11.10 -5.83 -24.22
C ARG A 235 -10.34 -7.01 -24.79
N HIS A 236 -9.12 -6.75 -25.25
CA HIS A 236 -8.29 -7.75 -25.93
C HIS A 236 -7.68 -8.77 -24.97
N LEU A 237 -7.52 -8.42 -23.68
CA LEU A 237 -6.90 -9.30 -22.70
C LEU A 237 -7.76 -10.55 -22.43
N ASN A 238 -9.08 -10.37 -22.26
CA ASN A 238 -10.08 -11.45 -22.27
C ASN A 238 -9.65 -12.70 -21.50
N LEU A 239 -9.44 -12.58 -20.18
CA LEU A 239 -8.93 -13.69 -19.36
C LEU A 239 -9.98 -14.79 -19.12
N ILE A 240 -11.26 -14.47 -19.30
CA ILE A 240 -12.37 -15.40 -19.28
C ILE A 240 -13.30 -15.01 -20.43
N ASP A 241 -13.58 -15.96 -21.32
CA ASP A 241 -14.46 -15.69 -22.43
C ASP A 241 -15.85 -15.24 -21.94
N GLY A 242 -16.31 -14.11 -22.46
CA GLY A 242 -17.60 -13.52 -22.12
C GLY A 242 -17.72 -12.95 -20.70
N ILE A 243 -16.65 -12.83 -19.91
CA ILE A 243 -16.75 -12.12 -18.63
C ILE A 243 -16.89 -10.61 -18.88
N VAL A 244 -17.86 -10.00 -18.23
CA VAL A 244 -18.13 -8.56 -18.30
C VAL A 244 -17.84 -7.92 -16.94
N GLY A 245 -17.01 -6.88 -16.93
CA GLY A 245 -16.87 -6.00 -15.77
C GLY A 245 -17.89 -4.86 -15.87
N CYS A 246 -18.92 -4.87 -15.03
CA CYS A 246 -19.97 -3.83 -15.03
C CYS A 246 -19.94 -2.97 -13.77
N GLY A 247 -19.79 -1.66 -13.95
CA GLY A 247 -19.79 -0.70 -12.85
C GLY A 247 -20.00 0.74 -13.32
N PRO A 248 -19.82 1.73 -12.44
CA PRO A 248 -19.59 1.54 -11.01
C PRO A 248 -20.82 0.92 -10.32
N VAL A 249 -20.62 -0.02 -9.38
CA VAL A 249 -21.71 -0.83 -8.78
C VAL A 249 -22.48 -0.13 -7.67
N LEU A 250 -21.81 0.69 -6.86
CA LEU A 250 -22.37 1.17 -5.59
C LEU A 250 -22.71 2.66 -5.54
N ALA A 251 -22.24 3.43 -6.52
CA ALA A 251 -22.56 4.84 -6.74
C ALA A 251 -21.89 5.36 -8.00
N ASP A 252 -22.34 6.51 -8.46
CA ASP A 252 -21.71 7.27 -9.52
C ASP A 252 -20.24 7.54 -9.20
N TYR A 253 -19.41 7.39 -10.23
CA TYR A 253 -17.99 7.69 -10.17
C TYR A 253 -17.72 9.12 -10.61
N ASN A 254 -16.66 9.72 -10.08
CA ASN A 254 -16.22 11.05 -10.48
C ASN A 254 -14.68 11.04 -10.55
N TYR A 255 -14.13 11.48 -11.68
CA TYR A 255 -12.68 11.48 -11.92
C TYR A 255 -11.93 12.59 -11.16
N VAL A 256 -12.63 13.58 -10.63
CA VAL A 256 -12.04 14.75 -9.96
C VAL A 256 -12.13 14.63 -8.44
N ILE A 257 -13.23 14.07 -7.92
CA ILE A 257 -13.48 13.98 -6.48
C ILE A 257 -13.91 12.56 -6.07
N ASN A 258 -13.64 12.20 -4.82
CA ASN A 258 -13.96 10.87 -4.30
C ASN A 258 -15.43 10.72 -3.84
N ALA A 259 -16.39 11.36 -4.52
CA ALA A 259 -17.81 11.34 -4.10
C ALA A 259 -18.43 9.92 -4.07
N GLY A 260 -17.94 9.02 -4.91
CA GLY A 260 -18.32 7.62 -4.96
C GLY A 260 -17.67 6.75 -3.86
N ALA A 261 -16.64 7.25 -3.18
CA ALA A 261 -15.87 6.50 -2.19
C ALA A 261 -16.72 6.05 -0.99
N ARG A 262 -16.62 4.78 -0.63
CA ARG A 262 -17.29 4.22 0.54
C ARG A 262 -16.58 2.97 1.06
N VAL A 263 -16.98 2.55 2.26
CA VAL A 263 -16.64 1.24 2.79
C VAL A 263 -17.85 0.33 2.58
N ILE A 264 -17.62 -0.86 2.05
CA ILE A 264 -18.66 -1.87 1.79
C ILE A 264 -18.18 -3.21 2.29
N GLN A 265 -19.12 -4.07 2.67
CA GLN A 265 -18.81 -5.44 3.05
C GLN A 265 -18.83 -6.35 1.82
N ILE A 266 -17.88 -7.29 1.76
CA ILE A 266 -17.86 -8.38 0.79
C ILE A 266 -17.93 -9.72 1.53
N HIS A 267 -18.60 -10.70 0.93
CA HIS A 267 -18.67 -12.08 1.40
C HIS A 267 -17.58 -12.91 0.71
N ILE A 268 -16.60 -13.37 1.49
CA ILE A 268 -15.53 -14.26 1.04
C ILE A 268 -16.06 -15.69 1.03
N LYS A 269 -16.29 -16.24 -0.18
CA LYS A 269 -17.04 -17.50 -0.33
C LYS A 269 -16.36 -18.69 0.34
N ASN A 270 -15.05 -18.83 0.18
CA ASN A 270 -14.32 -19.99 0.70
C ASN A 270 -14.21 -20.03 2.23
N GLU A 271 -14.29 -18.88 2.89
CA GLU A 271 -14.24 -18.83 4.36
C GLU A 271 -15.60 -18.64 5.01
N ASN A 272 -16.63 -18.37 4.20
CA ASN A 272 -17.93 -17.91 4.66
C ASN A 272 -17.81 -16.72 5.64
N LYS A 273 -16.93 -15.76 5.33
CA LYS A 273 -16.68 -14.58 6.16
C LYS A 273 -17.04 -13.30 5.44
N TYR A 274 -17.30 -12.26 6.22
CA TYR A 274 -17.60 -10.94 5.72
C TYR A 274 -16.49 -9.96 6.08
N VAL A 275 -16.03 -9.21 5.09
CA VAL A 275 -14.88 -8.29 5.21
C VAL A 275 -15.25 -6.92 4.70
N TRP A 276 -14.96 -5.89 5.48
CA TRP A 276 -15.14 -4.50 5.08
C TRP A 276 -13.96 -4.03 4.23
N THR A 277 -14.26 -3.41 3.09
CA THR A 277 -13.24 -3.02 2.10
C THR A 277 -13.54 -1.66 1.49
N TYR A 278 -12.52 -1.04 0.92
CA TYR A 278 -12.66 0.23 0.22
C TYR A 278 -13.27 0.00 -1.17
N TYR A 279 -14.18 0.88 -1.55
CA TYR A 279 -14.76 0.93 -2.89
C TYR A 279 -14.71 2.36 -3.42
N ASN A 280 -14.26 2.51 -4.67
CA ASN A 280 -14.48 3.71 -5.48
C ASN A 280 -14.41 3.34 -6.97
N GLY A 281 -15.53 3.42 -7.69
CA GLY A 281 -15.58 3.15 -9.14
C GLY A 281 -15.58 1.67 -9.57
N GLY A 282 -15.52 0.74 -8.62
CA GLY A 282 -15.39 -0.69 -8.85
C GLY A 282 -16.52 -1.36 -9.64
N CYS A 283 -16.21 -2.49 -10.30
CA CYS A 283 -17.19 -3.34 -10.98
C CYS A 283 -17.71 -4.49 -10.11
N HIS A 284 -18.72 -5.17 -10.65
CA HIS A 284 -18.95 -6.59 -10.42
C HIS A 284 -18.72 -7.34 -11.73
N PHE A 285 -18.53 -8.64 -11.63
CA PHE A 285 -18.23 -9.52 -12.75
C PHE A 285 -19.37 -10.51 -13.01
N TYR A 286 -19.75 -10.66 -14.27
CA TYR A 286 -20.72 -11.68 -14.70
C TYR A 286 -20.40 -12.23 -16.09
N LEU A 287 -20.85 -13.45 -16.38
CA LEU A 287 -20.79 -14.03 -17.72
C LEU A 287 -21.97 -13.56 -18.57
N LYS A 288 -21.71 -13.31 -19.86
CA LYS A 288 -22.78 -13.13 -20.85
C LYS A 288 -23.75 -14.31 -20.85
N GLN A 289 -25.02 -13.99 -21.05
CA GLN A 289 -26.16 -14.90 -20.97
C GLN A 289 -25.97 -16.18 -21.79
N ASP A 290 -25.44 -16.06 -23.01
CA ASP A 290 -25.26 -17.15 -23.98
C ASP A 290 -24.10 -18.10 -23.65
N LEU A 291 -23.24 -17.71 -22.70
CA LEU A 291 -22.08 -18.47 -22.23
C LEU A 291 -22.30 -19.13 -20.87
N ILE A 292 -23.42 -18.86 -20.21
CA ILE A 292 -23.75 -19.52 -18.94
C ILE A 292 -24.00 -21.00 -19.16
N GLY A 293 -23.35 -21.83 -18.33
CA GLY A 293 -23.31 -23.29 -18.48
C GLY A 293 -22.29 -23.81 -19.50
N LYS A 294 -21.68 -22.92 -20.31
CA LYS A 294 -20.57 -23.26 -21.22
C LYS A 294 -19.22 -22.82 -20.68
N GLN A 295 -19.22 -21.67 -19.99
CA GLN A 295 -18.07 -21.10 -19.32
C GLN A 295 -18.35 -21.00 -17.82
N SER A 296 -17.30 -21.04 -17.01
CA SER A 296 -17.37 -20.76 -15.58
C SER A 296 -16.19 -19.93 -15.13
N TYR A 297 -16.34 -19.28 -13.97
CA TYR A 297 -15.28 -18.58 -13.26
C TYR A 297 -15.47 -18.80 -11.76
N ASP A 298 -14.39 -18.69 -10.99
CA ASP A 298 -14.47 -18.78 -9.54
C ASP A 298 -14.83 -17.41 -8.98
N CYS A 299 -16.07 -17.26 -8.51
CA CYS A 299 -16.43 -16.07 -7.74
C CYS A 299 -15.85 -16.17 -6.32
N LEU A 300 -14.75 -15.47 -6.07
CA LEU A 300 -14.01 -15.51 -4.81
C LEU A 300 -14.70 -14.69 -3.71
N ALA A 301 -15.33 -13.58 -4.10
CA ALA A 301 -16.13 -12.76 -3.18
C ALA A 301 -17.31 -12.09 -3.90
N SER A 302 -18.42 -11.90 -3.20
CA SER A 302 -19.56 -11.09 -3.67
C SER A 302 -19.80 -9.88 -2.77
N TYR A 303 -20.45 -8.85 -3.30
CA TYR A 303 -20.88 -7.72 -2.48
C TYR A 303 -21.92 -8.18 -1.45
N HIS A 304 -21.92 -7.55 -0.28
CA HIS A 304 -22.85 -7.84 0.79
C HIS A 304 -23.47 -6.55 1.34
N PHE A 305 -24.81 -6.51 1.35
CA PHE A 305 -25.58 -5.27 1.53
C PHE A 305 -26.40 -5.21 2.83
N THR A 306 -26.28 -6.18 3.74
CA THR A 306 -27.12 -6.24 4.95
C THR A 306 -27.04 -4.97 5.80
N ASP A 307 -25.83 -4.43 5.97
CA ASP A 307 -25.59 -3.18 6.73
C ASP A 307 -25.40 -1.96 5.81
N ALA A 308 -25.67 -2.11 4.51
CA ALA A 308 -25.54 -1.00 3.57
C ALA A 308 -26.70 -0.02 3.74
N LYS A 309 -26.42 1.26 3.53
CA LYS A 309 -27.47 2.28 3.50
C LYS A 309 -28.45 2.00 2.35
N LYS A 310 -29.72 2.36 2.54
CA LYS A 310 -30.81 2.08 1.58
C LYS A 310 -30.51 2.61 0.17
N ASP A 311 -29.91 3.80 0.08
CA ASP A 311 -29.49 4.43 -1.18
C ASP A 311 -28.44 3.59 -1.92
N VAL A 312 -27.51 2.96 -1.21
CA VAL A 312 -26.51 2.06 -1.80
C VAL A 312 -27.16 0.78 -2.35
N VAL A 313 -28.12 0.21 -1.61
CA VAL A 313 -28.87 -0.98 -2.06
C VAL A 313 -29.71 -0.65 -3.28
N GLU A 314 -30.39 0.51 -3.27
CA GLU A 314 -31.20 0.99 -4.39
C GLU A 314 -30.33 1.22 -5.63
N TYR A 315 -29.18 1.90 -5.49
CA TYR A 315 -28.25 2.13 -6.58
C TYR A 315 -27.77 0.80 -7.19
N ALA A 316 -27.32 -0.15 -6.36
CA ALA A 316 -26.86 -1.45 -6.84
C ALA A 316 -27.97 -2.27 -7.50
N THR A 317 -29.21 -2.15 -7.02
CA THR A 317 -30.38 -2.79 -7.62
C THR A 317 -30.69 -2.22 -9.00
N ASN A 318 -30.68 -0.89 -9.12
CA ASN A 318 -30.88 -0.20 -10.40
C ASN A 318 -29.75 -0.52 -11.39
N HIS A 319 -28.50 -0.53 -10.92
CA HIS A 319 -27.33 -0.95 -11.70
C HIS A 319 -27.51 -2.37 -12.26
N MET A 320 -27.93 -3.31 -11.43
CA MET A 320 -28.15 -4.71 -11.83
C MET A 320 -29.24 -4.85 -12.91
N GLN A 321 -30.31 -4.05 -12.84
CA GLN A 321 -31.36 -4.02 -13.87
C GLN A 321 -30.89 -3.40 -15.19
N GLN A 322 -29.92 -2.49 -15.13
CA GLN A 322 -29.34 -1.86 -16.32
C GLN A 322 -28.28 -2.74 -16.98
N CYS A 323 -27.52 -3.54 -16.23
CA CYS A 323 -26.58 -4.49 -16.84
C CYS A 323 -27.32 -5.69 -17.47
N ASP A 324 -26.75 -6.33 -18.49
CA ASP A 324 -27.32 -7.57 -19.07
C ASP A 324 -27.03 -8.81 -18.19
N CYS A 325 -27.12 -8.62 -16.88
CA CYS A 325 -26.76 -9.59 -15.85
C CYS A 325 -28.00 -10.28 -15.26
N LYS A 326 -29.05 -10.48 -16.08
CA LYS A 326 -30.44 -10.88 -15.74
C LYS A 326 -30.58 -12.16 -14.90
N HIS A 327 -29.49 -12.88 -14.67
CA HIS A 327 -29.42 -14.06 -13.82
C HIS A 327 -29.24 -13.77 -12.34
N HIS A 328 -28.75 -12.59 -11.97
CA HIS A 328 -28.61 -12.23 -10.56
C HIS A 328 -29.99 -11.92 -9.98
N ARG A 329 -30.32 -12.56 -8.86
CA ARG A 329 -31.63 -12.42 -8.21
C ARG A 329 -31.59 -11.37 -7.11
N SER A 330 -30.39 -11.07 -6.61
CA SER A 330 -30.14 -10.12 -5.55
C SER A 330 -28.84 -9.33 -5.82
N PRO A 331 -28.75 -8.06 -5.38
CA PRO A 331 -27.47 -7.35 -5.32
C PRO A 331 -26.38 -8.12 -4.54
N ASN A 332 -26.75 -8.96 -3.57
CA ASN A 332 -25.80 -9.81 -2.85
C ASN A 332 -25.15 -10.90 -3.72
N ASP A 333 -25.70 -11.17 -4.91
CA ASP A 333 -25.15 -12.12 -5.87
C ASP A 333 -24.04 -11.49 -6.73
N LEU A 334 -23.89 -10.16 -6.71
CA LEU A 334 -22.94 -9.43 -7.55
C LEU A 334 -21.50 -9.80 -7.16
N CYS A 335 -20.79 -10.48 -8.05
CA CYS A 335 -19.44 -10.95 -7.78
C CYS A 335 -18.44 -9.79 -7.77
N ALA A 336 -17.83 -9.49 -6.62
CA ALA A 336 -16.87 -8.40 -6.44
C ALA A 336 -15.43 -8.80 -6.78
N ILE A 337 -15.09 -10.09 -6.63
CA ILE A 337 -13.75 -10.63 -6.92
C ILE A 337 -13.91 -11.96 -7.63
N VAL A 338 -13.27 -12.11 -8.79
CA VAL A 338 -13.23 -13.36 -9.56
C VAL A 338 -11.79 -13.85 -9.69
N GLY A 339 -11.65 -15.17 -9.85
CA GLY A 339 -10.38 -15.78 -10.22
C GLY A 339 -10.59 -16.95 -11.17
N GLY A 340 -9.48 -17.41 -11.74
CA GLY A 340 -9.46 -18.54 -12.64
C GLY A 340 -8.08 -18.79 -13.22
N ARG A 341 -8.01 -19.78 -14.11
CA ARG A 341 -6.78 -20.13 -14.83
C ARG A 341 -6.83 -19.65 -16.27
N PHE A 342 -5.69 -19.21 -16.77
CA PHE A 342 -5.47 -18.94 -18.18
C PHE A 342 -4.17 -19.63 -18.61
N GLY A 343 -4.30 -20.75 -19.34
CA GLY A 343 -3.19 -21.69 -19.54
C GLY A 343 -2.63 -22.19 -18.20
N HIS A 344 -1.32 -22.06 -17.97
CA HIS A 344 -0.68 -22.50 -16.72
C HIS A 344 -0.78 -21.47 -15.57
N GLY A 345 -1.08 -20.22 -15.89
CA GLY A 345 -1.16 -19.11 -14.94
C GLY A 345 -2.49 -19.03 -14.20
N TYR A 346 -2.51 -18.28 -13.10
CA TYR A 346 -3.71 -17.93 -12.35
C TYR A 346 -3.92 -16.41 -12.39
N PHE A 347 -5.16 -15.97 -12.51
CA PHE A 347 -5.51 -14.56 -12.42
C PHE A 347 -6.55 -14.30 -11.33
N VAL A 348 -6.52 -13.09 -10.79
CA VAL A 348 -7.55 -12.53 -9.92
C VAL A 348 -7.92 -11.14 -10.43
N LEU A 349 -9.23 -10.88 -10.58
CA LEU A 349 -9.79 -9.58 -10.91
C LEU A 349 -10.65 -9.12 -9.74
N SER A 350 -10.41 -7.91 -9.25
CA SER A 350 -11.13 -7.32 -8.12
C SER A 350 -11.76 -6.00 -8.53
N GLY A 351 -13.07 -5.85 -8.28
CA GLY A 351 -13.76 -4.57 -8.36
C GLY A 351 -13.54 -3.70 -7.11
N VAL A 352 -13.10 -4.28 -6.00
CA VAL A 352 -12.89 -3.58 -4.73
C VAL A 352 -11.40 -3.39 -4.42
N HIS A 353 -11.10 -2.48 -3.51
CA HIS A 353 -9.75 -2.11 -3.11
C HIS A 353 -9.44 -2.62 -1.70
N LEU A 354 -8.74 -3.75 -1.62
CA LEU A 354 -8.29 -4.32 -0.35
C LEU A 354 -6.97 -3.70 0.13
N GLU A 355 -6.19 -3.16 -0.82
CA GLU A 355 -4.83 -2.64 -0.67
C GLU A 355 -4.76 -1.27 0.01
N PHE A 356 -5.84 -0.49 0.02
CA PHE A 356 -5.83 0.88 0.50
C PHE A 356 -5.59 0.93 2.01
N ASP A 357 -4.54 1.64 2.42
CA ASP A 357 -4.21 1.95 3.80
C ASP A 357 -4.78 3.34 4.16
N PRO A 358 -5.66 3.46 5.18
CA PRO A 358 -6.21 4.74 5.59
C PRO A 358 -5.15 5.76 6.03
N LEU A 359 -3.94 5.32 6.41
CA LEU A 359 -2.85 6.23 6.78
C LEU A 359 -2.28 7.01 5.60
N LEU A 360 -2.50 6.55 4.37
CA LEU A 360 -2.07 7.22 3.15
C LEU A 360 -3.23 7.97 2.47
N MET A 361 -4.42 7.98 3.05
CA MET A 361 -5.60 8.67 2.51
C MET A 361 -5.60 10.15 2.83
N ASP A 362 -6.07 10.95 1.87
CA ASP A 362 -6.18 12.39 2.04
C ASP A 362 -7.24 12.70 3.11
N VAL A 363 -6.76 13.14 4.27
CA VAL A 363 -7.58 13.51 5.42
C VAL A 363 -8.36 14.81 5.19
N HIS A 364 -7.98 15.59 4.19
CA HIS A 364 -8.65 16.85 3.82
C HIS A 364 -9.79 16.63 2.80
N ASP A 365 -9.85 15.48 2.14
CA ASP A 365 -10.98 15.12 1.29
C ASP A 365 -12.21 14.78 2.16
N LYS A 366 -13.22 15.65 2.11
CA LYS A 366 -14.49 15.52 2.83
C LYS A 366 -15.23 14.20 2.53
N HIS A 367 -15.02 13.60 1.35
CA HIS A 367 -15.65 12.34 0.98
C HIS A 367 -14.92 11.15 1.61
N LEU A 368 -13.63 11.29 1.90
CA LEU A 368 -12.82 10.24 2.50
C LEU A 368 -12.87 10.22 4.02
N THR A 369 -13.27 11.31 4.70
CA THR A 369 -13.28 11.38 6.18
C THR A 369 -14.00 10.19 6.83
N SER A 370 -15.19 9.84 6.34
CA SER A 370 -15.97 8.71 6.89
C SER A 370 -15.38 7.34 6.52
N VAL A 371 -14.72 7.25 5.36
CA VAL A 371 -14.04 6.06 4.86
C VAL A 371 -12.81 5.76 5.69
N ILE A 372 -11.95 6.77 5.88
CA ILE A 372 -10.74 6.70 6.69
C ILE A 372 -11.09 6.23 8.10
N ARG A 373 -12.11 6.82 8.72
CA ARG A 373 -12.56 6.41 10.06
C ARG A 373 -12.92 4.93 10.14
N GLN A 374 -13.67 4.41 9.17
CA GLN A 374 -14.10 3.01 9.13
C GLN A 374 -12.94 2.05 8.81
N LEU A 375 -12.09 2.39 7.84
CA LEU A 375 -10.95 1.55 7.45
C LEU A 375 -9.81 1.53 8.47
N SER A 376 -9.76 2.53 9.35
CA SER A 376 -8.79 2.65 10.45
C SER A 376 -9.08 1.72 11.62
N ASP A 377 -10.27 1.11 11.67
CA ASP A 377 -10.59 0.08 12.65
C ASP A 377 -9.56 -1.08 12.54
N PRO A 378 -8.87 -1.45 13.65
CA PRO A 378 -7.84 -2.49 13.61
C PRO A 378 -8.34 -3.85 13.13
N PHE A 379 -9.57 -4.21 13.47
CA PHE A 379 -10.19 -5.46 13.05
C PHE A 379 -10.48 -5.44 11.55
N VAL A 380 -11.06 -4.36 11.03
CA VAL A 380 -11.28 -4.17 9.58
C VAL A 380 -9.95 -4.24 8.83
N ARG A 381 -8.90 -3.57 9.32
CA ARG A 381 -7.55 -3.60 8.73
C ARG A 381 -6.98 -5.01 8.67
N GLN A 382 -7.04 -5.76 9.78
CA GLN A 382 -6.53 -7.14 9.83
C GLN A 382 -7.27 -8.06 8.87
N GLN A 383 -8.60 -7.95 8.80
CA GLN A 383 -9.41 -8.74 7.87
C GLN A 383 -9.06 -8.44 6.40
N ARG A 384 -8.90 -7.17 6.01
CA ARG A 384 -8.50 -6.83 4.64
C ARG A 384 -7.13 -7.41 4.29
N LEU A 385 -6.14 -7.22 5.18
CA LEU A 385 -4.79 -7.75 4.96
C LEU A 385 -4.77 -9.27 4.90
N HIS A 386 -5.63 -9.96 5.66
CA HIS A 386 -5.82 -11.40 5.54
C HIS A 386 -6.27 -11.79 4.13
N VAL A 387 -7.31 -11.14 3.61
CA VAL A 387 -7.79 -11.42 2.24
C VAL A 387 -6.70 -11.11 1.20
N VAL A 388 -5.94 -10.01 1.35
CA VAL A 388 -4.79 -9.72 0.48
C VAL A 388 -3.78 -10.86 0.51
N THR A 389 -3.37 -11.32 1.70
CA THR A 389 -2.41 -12.42 1.80
C THR A 389 -2.92 -13.70 1.14
N GLN A 390 -4.21 -14.01 1.26
CA GLN A 390 -4.81 -15.19 0.60
C GLN A 390 -4.83 -15.08 -0.92
N ILE A 391 -5.16 -13.90 -1.46
CA ILE A 391 -5.07 -13.63 -2.90
C ILE A 391 -3.63 -13.81 -3.37
N LEU A 392 -2.67 -13.26 -2.63
CA LEU A 392 -1.24 -13.40 -2.94
C LEU A 392 -0.77 -14.87 -2.87
N SER A 393 -1.17 -15.65 -1.87
CA SER A 393 -0.82 -17.09 -1.82
C SER A 393 -1.38 -17.84 -3.04
N LYS A 394 -2.61 -17.53 -3.47
CA LYS A 394 -3.21 -18.12 -4.68
C LYS A 394 -2.44 -17.76 -5.95
N LEU A 395 -1.80 -16.58 -5.97
CA LEU A 395 -0.96 -16.08 -7.06
C LEU A 395 0.52 -16.48 -6.90
N GLY A 396 0.82 -17.46 -6.03
CA GLY A 396 2.18 -17.99 -5.86
C GLY A 396 3.15 -17.04 -5.17
N ILE A 397 2.65 -16.07 -4.40
CA ILE A 397 3.49 -15.12 -3.65
C ILE A 397 3.57 -15.53 -2.18
N GLU A 398 4.80 -15.70 -1.71
CA GLU A 398 5.13 -15.93 -0.33
C GLU A 398 5.03 -14.62 0.47
N HIS A 399 4.37 -14.70 1.61
CA HIS A 399 4.06 -13.57 2.46
C HIS A 399 4.44 -13.88 3.91
N PHE A 400 4.63 -12.84 4.72
CA PHE A 400 4.84 -13.02 6.15
C PHE A 400 3.60 -13.67 6.78
N ALA A 401 3.81 -14.66 7.65
CA ALA A 401 2.72 -15.23 8.45
C ALA A 401 2.17 -14.12 9.36
N GLN A 402 0.84 -13.99 9.46
CA GLN A 402 0.19 -12.97 10.32
C GLN A 402 0.55 -13.09 11.82
N SER A 403 1.27 -14.13 12.23
CA SER A 403 1.83 -14.27 13.55
C SER A 403 3.30 -13.85 13.60
N GLU A 404 3.58 -12.56 13.44
CA GLU A 404 4.71 -11.94 14.12
C GLU A 404 4.56 -10.42 14.09
N ALA A 405 4.03 -9.90 15.19
CA ALA A 405 4.39 -8.61 15.74
C ALA A 405 5.92 -8.52 16.00
N ARG A 406 6.75 -8.71 14.96
CA ARG A 406 8.20 -8.63 15.00
C ARG A 406 8.68 -7.17 15.03
N GLU A 407 7.94 -6.27 14.38
CA GLU A 407 8.23 -4.83 14.50
C GLU A 407 8.03 -4.34 15.94
N ASN A 408 6.91 -4.68 16.59
CA ASN A 408 6.67 -4.19 17.94
C ASN A 408 7.51 -4.87 19.03
N ARG A 409 7.84 -6.17 18.93
CA ARG A 409 8.63 -6.84 19.99
C ARG A 409 10.10 -6.46 19.98
N ASN A 410 10.72 -6.26 18.82
CA ASN A 410 12.13 -5.87 18.76
C ASN A 410 12.32 -4.38 19.06
N ILE A 411 11.40 -3.52 18.61
CA ILE A 411 11.43 -2.08 18.92
C ILE A 411 11.16 -1.84 20.41
N CYS A 412 10.14 -2.48 21.02
CA CYS A 412 9.90 -2.35 22.45
C CYS A 412 11.04 -2.95 23.31
N LYS A 413 11.63 -4.07 22.90
CA LYS A 413 12.83 -4.61 23.58
C LYS A 413 14.00 -3.63 23.47
N PHE A 414 14.25 -3.07 22.30
CA PHE A 414 15.32 -2.09 22.09
C PHE A 414 15.12 -0.83 22.95
N PHE A 415 13.92 -0.27 23.00
CA PHE A 415 13.63 0.88 23.87
C PHE A 415 13.73 0.54 25.36
N ASN A 416 13.34 -0.67 25.79
CA ASN A 416 13.56 -1.12 27.17
C ASN A 416 15.05 -1.28 27.51
N TYR A 417 15.87 -1.80 26.60
CA TYR A 417 17.33 -1.87 26.78
C TYR A 417 17.97 -0.48 26.83
N LEU A 418 17.54 0.44 25.95
CA LEU A 418 18.02 1.82 25.95
C LEU A 418 17.64 2.56 27.24
N TYR A 419 16.43 2.35 27.74
CA TYR A 419 15.95 2.92 29.01
C TYR A 419 16.74 2.38 30.21
N LEU A 420 17.02 1.07 30.26
CA LEU A 420 17.86 0.46 31.30
C LEU A 420 19.30 0.98 31.26
N LEU A 421 19.87 1.17 30.06
CA LEU A 421 21.22 1.74 29.90
C LEU A 421 21.30 3.19 30.42
N LEU A 422 20.27 3.99 30.12
CA LEU A 422 20.15 5.37 30.60
C LEU A 422 20.02 5.43 32.13
N LEU A 423 19.20 4.56 32.73
CA LEU A 423 19.08 4.44 34.19
C LEU A 423 20.41 4.06 34.86
N PHE A 424 21.17 3.14 34.27
CA PHE A 424 22.48 2.74 34.79
C PHE A 424 23.49 3.90 34.75
N PHE A 425 23.53 4.65 33.65
CA PHE A 425 24.38 5.84 33.51
C PHE A 425 24.00 6.93 34.52
N PHE A 426 22.70 7.20 34.73
CA PHE A 426 22.26 8.15 35.73
C PHE A 426 22.61 7.70 37.16
N PHE A 427 22.51 6.40 37.44
CA PHE A 427 22.90 5.86 38.74
C PHE A 427 24.40 6.01 39.00
N GLU A 428 25.28 5.72 38.04
CA GLU A 428 26.73 5.92 38.21
C GLU A 428 27.09 7.39 38.41
N ILE A 429 26.44 8.31 37.70
CA ILE A 429 26.63 9.75 37.88
C ILE A 429 26.20 10.18 39.29
N LEU A 430 25.04 9.72 39.76
CA LEU A 430 24.56 10.01 41.11
C LEU A 430 25.47 9.44 42.20
N VAL A 431 25.98 8.23 42.01
CA VAL A 431 26.95 7.61 42.92
C VAL A 431 28.27 8.39 42.92
N SER A 432 28.77 8.80 41.76
CA SER A 432 30.00 9.60 41.64
C SER A 432 29.86 10.98 42.30
N ILE A 433 28.71 11.65 42.10
CA ILE A 433 28.38 12.92 42.76
C ILE A 433 28.26 12.71 44.28
N TYR A 434 27.57 11.67 44.74
CA TYR A 434 27.42 11.35 46.16
C TYR A 434 28.78 11.14 46.84
N PHE A 435 29.68 10.36 46.24
CA PHE A 435 31.03 10.15 46.78
C PHE A 435 31.89 11.42 46.75
N LYS A 436 31.75 12.29 45.74
CA LYS A 436 32.46 13.58 45.68
C LYS A 436 31.96 14.58 46.72
N ILE A 437 30.65 14.66 46.94
CA ILE A 437 30.06 15.52 47.97
C ILE A 437 30.47 15.03 49.37
N LYS A 438 30.50 13.72 49.59
CA LYS A 438 30.91 13.11 50.87
C LYS A 438 32.41 13.29 51.17
N HIS A 439 33.26 13.36 50.14
CA HIS A 439 34.70 13.64 50.30
C HIS A 439 35.02 15.14 50.50
N ASN A 440 34.17 16.05 50.07
CA ASN A 440 34.33 17.50 50.31
C ASN A 440 33.66 17.98 51.62
N SER A 441 33.06 17.07 52.39
CA SER A 441 32.41 17.35 53.68
C SER A 441 33.14 16.72 54.88
N PHE A 442 34.40 16.31 54.70
CA PHE A 442 35.32 15.87 55.75
C PHE A 442 36.59 16.71 55.79
#